data_AF-A0A6A6JGK8-F1
#
_entry.id   AF-A0A6A6JGK8-F1
#
_cell.length_a   1.000
_cell.length_b   1.000
_cell.length_c   1.000
_cell.angle_alpha   90.00
_cell.angle_beta   90.00
_cell.angle_gamma   90.00
#
_symmetry.space_group_name_H-M   'P 1'
#
loop_
_entity.id
_entity.type
_entity.pdbx_description
1 polymer ?
#
loop_
_entity_poly.entity_id
_entity_poly.type
_entity_poly.pdbx_seq_one_letter_code
_entity_poly.pdbx_strand_id
1 'polypeptide(L)'
;PILELISPPSSHHLPGAGKTSLIYLITALAVLPSSLCSIPIGGHNAAVIILDPLSHFSIARLVHTMAVLLKQRLSSSPSPSSPSPEAPTDTHHNPPGPSEIHRIIKTSIHTALPHIHIFRPQSWPSLLATLDSLPAYLFDSRRHRSTDRRIHALIIEDVDAF
;
A
#
# COMPACT_ATOMS: atom_id res chain seq x y z
N PRO A 1 13.26 5.70 11.47
CA PRO A 1 12.48 5.99 12.71
C PRO A 1 11.72 4.72 13.09
N ILE A 2 11.54 4.44 14.39
CA ILE A 2 10.73 3.31 14.88
C ILE A 2 9.38 3.89 15.33
N LEU A 3 8.28 3.31 14.86
CA LEU A 3 6.93 3.67 15.27
C LEU A 3 6.31 2.48 15.99
N GLU A 4 6.01 2.64 17.28
CA GLU A 4 5.34 1.64 18.08
C GLU A 4 3.87 2.03 18.29
N LEU A 5 2.95 1.08 18.04
CA LEU A 5 1.51 1.30 18.14
C LEU A 5 0.94 0.42 19.25
N ILE A 6 0.69 1.01 20.41
CA ILE A 6 0.24 0.28 21.60
C ILE A 6 -1.29 0.42 21.73
N SER A 7 -2.00 -0.66 22.09
CA SER A 7 -3.39 -0.57 22.56
C SER A 7 -3.41 -0.23 24.05
N PRO A 8 -4.34 0.61 24.52
CA PRO A 8 -4.55 0.71 25.96
C PRO A 8 -4.93 -0.67 26.53
N PRO A 9 -4.55 -0.98 27.78
CA PRO A 9 -4.87 -2.24 28.42
C PRO A 9 -6.40 -2.44 28.49
N SER A 10 -6.83 -3.66 28.23
CA SER A 10 -8.23 -4.07 28.13
C SER A 10 -8.89 -4.12 29.50
N SER A 11 -9.32 -2.97 30.04
CA SER A 11 -10.32 -2.96 31.11
C SER A 11 -11.74 -2.77 30.56
N HIS A 12 -11.96 -2.01 29.47
CA HIS A 12 -13.31 -1.83 28.88
C HIS A 12 -13.37 -1.44 27.38
N HIS A 13 -12.32 -1.63 26.56
CA HIS A 13 -12.33 -1.15 25.15
C HIS A 13 -12.56 -2.26 24.12
N LEU A 14 -13.44 -2.02 23.14
CA LEU A 14 -13.65 -2.92 21.99
C LEU A 14 -12.37 -3.05 21.14
N PRO A 15 -12.09 -4.23 20.55
CA PRO A 15 -11.04 -4.40 19.54
C PRO A 15 -11.31 -3.46 18.35
N GLY A 16 -10.55 -2.37 18.22
CA GLY A 16 -10.90 -1.35 17.23
C GLY A 16 -10.11 -0.04 17.25
N ALA A 17 -8.95 0.03 17.90
CA ALA A 17 -8.17 1.27 18.06
C ALA A 17 -7.52 1.80 16.74
N GLY A 18 -7.92 1.30 15.57
CA GLY A 18 -7.48 1.80 14.27
C GLY A 18 -6.10 1.35 13.80
N LYS A 19 -5.31 0.62 14.60
CA LYS A 19 -3.96 0.13 14.24
C LYS A 19 -3.94 -0.66 12.94
N THR A 20 -4.78 -1.68 12.87
CA THR A 20 -4.93 -2.51 11.67
C THR A 20 -5.31 -1.65 10.46
N SER A 21 -6.25 -0.70 10.61
CA SER A 21 -6.62 0.25 9.54
C SER A 21 -5.46 1.15 9.12
N LEU A 22 -4.64 1.62 10.07
CA LEU A 22 -3.45 2.42 9.81
C LEU A 22 -2.42 1.61 9.01
N ILE A 23 -2.22 0.33 9.32
CA ILE A 23 -1.31 -0.55 8.60
C ILE A 23 -1.76 -0.76 7.15
N TYR A 24 -3.06 -0.97 6.91
CA TYR A 24 -3.58 -1.01 5.54
C TYR A 24 -3.35 0.31 4.79
N LEU A 25 -3.55 1.45 5.46
CA LEU A 25 -3.35 2.77 4.85
C LEU A 25 -1.87 3.03 4.51
N ILE A 26 -0.96 2.80 5.46
CA ILE A 26 0.49 2.96 5.26
C ILE A 26 0.97 2.01 4.17
N THR A 27 0.54 0.74 4.21
CA THR A 27 0.90 -0.24 3.19
C THR A 27 0.41 0.20 1.81
N ALA A 28 -0.85 0.63 1.70
CA ALA A 28 -1.41 1.12 0.44
C ALA A 28 -0.62 2.31 -0.12
N LEU A 29 -0.36 3.34 0.70
CA LEU A 29 0.42 4.51 0.30
C LEU A 29 1.86 4.13 -0.07
N ALA A 30 2.48 3.19 0.64
CA ALA A 30 3.84 2.76 0.34
C ALA A 30 3.97 2.14 -1.06
N VAL A 31 3.06 1.23 -1.44
CA VAL A 31 3.23 0.43 -2.67
C VAL A 31 2.55 1.00 -3.91
N LEU A 32 1.51 1.83 -3.74
CA LEU A 32 0.84 2.51 -4.85
C LEU A 32 1.80 3.51 -5.54
N PRO A 33 1.61 3.80 -6.84
CA PRO A 33 2.42 4.80 -7.54
C PRO A 33 2.21 6.20 -6.96
N SER A 34 3.13 7.14 -7.21
CA SER A 34 2.98 8.53 -6.75
C SER A 34 1.87 9.28 -7.48
N SER A 35 1.62 8.91 -8.74
CA SER A 35 0.60 9.52 -9.61
C SER A 35 -0.05 8.48 -10.52
N LEU A 36 -1.31 8.73 -10.90
CA LEU A 36 -2.04 7.99 -11.94
C LEU A 36 -2.68 8.97 -12.90
N CYS A 37 -2.49 8.78 -14.21
CA CYS A 37 -3.02 9.69 -15.25
C CYS A 37 -2.67 11.16 -14.96
N SER A 38 -1.42 11.42 -14.54
CA SER A 38 -0.93 12.75 -14.12
C SER A 38 -1.58 13.34 -12.87
N ILE A 39 -2.48 12.61 -12.19
CA ILE A 39 -3.09 13.01 -10.91
C ILE A 39 -2.20 12.49 -9.78
N PRO A 40 -1.73 13.36 -8.86
CA PRO A 40 -0.98 12.92 -7.69
C PRO A 40 -1.90 12.14 -6.74
N ILE A 41 -1.54 10.89 -6.46
CA ILE A 41 -2.28 10.04 -5.52
C ILE A 41 -1.55 9.89 -4.17
N GLY A 42 -0.30 10.37 -4.09
CA GLY A 42 0.48 10.41 -2.86
C GLY A 42 1.13 9.08 -2.48
N GLY A 43 1.17 8.11 -3.41
CA GLY A 43 1.88 6.86 -3.20
C GLY A 43 3.41 6.99 -3.32
N HIS A 44 4.13 5.97 -2.91
CA HIS A 44 5.59 6.00 -2.82
C HIS A 44 6.32 5.06 -3.78
N ASN A 45 5.57 4.27 -4.56
CA ASN A 45 6.08 3.27 -5.50
C ASN A 45 7.20 2.39 -4.91
N ALA A 46 7.03 1.99 -3.66
CA ALA A 46 8.01 1.27 -2.87
C ALA A 46 7.54 -0.18 -2.62
N ALA A 47 8.29 -0.92 -1.81
CA ALA A 47 7.90 -2.22 -1.29
C ALA A 47 7.74 -2.20 0.23
N VAL A 48 6.94 -3.12 0.76
CA VAL A 48 6.66 -3.26 2.20
C VAL A 48 6.88 -4.71 2.61
N ILE A 49 7.44 -4.90 3.79
CA ILE A 49 7.61 -6.21 4.43
C ILE A 49 6.69 -6.26 5.65
N ILE A 50 5.92 -7.33 5.76
CA ILE A 50 4.97 -7.56 6.86
C ILE A 50 5.30 -8.90 7.51
N LEU A 51 5.54 -8.89 8.81
CA LEU A 51 5.66 -10.08 9.65
C LEU A 51 4.32 -10.24 10.37
N ASP A 52 3.54 -11.24 9.97
CA ASP A 52 2.15 -11.48 10.37
C ASP A 52 2.03 -12.88 11.00
N PRO A 53 2.45 -13.04 12.27
CA PRO A 53 2.47 -14.35 12.93
C PRO A 53 1.07 -14.98 13.02
N LEU A 54 0.04 -14.18 13.27
CA LEU A 54 -1.33 -14.67 13.49
C LEU A 54 -2.19 -14.71 12.22
N SER A 55 -1.62 -14.42 11.04
CA SER A 55 -2.35 -14.39 9.76
C SER A 55 -3.53 -13.41 9.74
N HIS A 56 -3.44 -12.29 10.48
CA HIS A 56 -4.47 -11.27 10.56
C HIS A 56 -4.44 -10.30 9.37
N PHE A 57 -3.31 -10.21 8.66
CA PHE A 57 -3.20 -9.33 7.50
C PHE A 57 -3.97 -9.90 6.28
N SER A 58 -4.98 -9.16 5.84
CA SER A 58 -5.90 -9.54 4.77
C SER A 58 -5.65 -8.75 3.49
N ILE A 59 -5.19 -9.45 2.43
CA ILE A 59 -5.03 -8.86 1.10
C ILE A 59 -6.35 -8.30 0.57
N ALA A 60 -7.49 -8.97 0.83
CA ALA A 60 -8.79 -8.48 0.39
C ALA A 60 -9.13 -7.12 1.00
N ARG A 61 -8.82 -6.94 2.30
CA ARG A 61 -9.00 -5.65 2.99
C ARG A 61 -8.05 -4.59 2.44
N LEU A 62 -6.79 -4.94 2.17
CA LEU A 62 -5.85 -4.01 1.55
C LEU A 62 -6.31 -3.54 0.17
N VAL A 63 -6.73 -4.48 -0.69
CA VAL A 63 -7.26 -4.18 -2.03
C VAL A 63 -8.46 -3.24 -1.95
N HIS A 64 -9.36 -3.47 -0.98
CA HIS A 64 -10.48 -2.57 -0.73
C HIS A 64 -10.00 -1.17 -0.33
N THR A 65 -9.06 -1.07 0.62
CA THR A 65 -8.48 0.22 1.05
C THR A 65 -7.81 0.96 -0.12
N MET A 66 -7.01 0.27 -0.93
CA MET A 66 -6.40 0.84 -2.13
C MET A 66 -7.45 1.35 -3.12
N ALA A 67 -8.49 0.56 -3.40
CA ALA A 67 -9.54 0.95 -4.34
C ALA A 67 -10.31 2.18 -3.85
N VAL A 68 -10.64 2.26 -2.57
CA VAL A 68 -11.30 3.43 -1.97
C VAL A 68 -10.40 4.66 -2.07
N LEU A 69 -9.13 4.53 -1.70
CA LEU A 69 -8.16 5.63 -1.75
C LEU A 69 -7.98 6.16 -3.17
N LEU A 70 -7.81 5.28 -4.16
CA LEU A 70 -7.65 5.66 -5.56
C LEU A 70 -8.92 6.33 -6.11
N LYS A 71 -10.12 5.80 -5.82
CA LYS A 71 -11.39 6.43 -6.22
C LYS A 71 -11.51 7.85 -5.66
N GLN A 72 -11.23 8.02 -4.37
CA GLN A 72 -11.29 9.34 -3.72
C GLN A 72 -10.32 10.33 -4.36
N ARG A 73 -9.07 9.92 -4.62
CA ARG A 73 -8.06 10.80 -5.22
C ARG A 73 -8.37 11.18 -6.66
N LEU A 74 -8.84 10.22 -7.48
CA LEU A 74 -9.20 10.48 -8.87
C LEU A 74 -10.44 11.37 -9.00
N SER A 75 -11.41 11.26 -8.08
CA SER A 75 -12.58 12.14 -8.06
C SER A 75 -12.31 13.54 -7.49
N SER A 76 -11.22 13.74 -6.74
CA SER A 76 -10.90 15.00 -6.05
C SER A 76 -9.92 15.89 -6.83
N SER A 77 -9.63 15.59 -8.09
CA SER A 77 -8.71 16.42 -8.88
C SER A 77 -9.25 17.85 -9.00
N PRO A 78 -8.48 18.89 -8.64
CA PRO A 78 -8.88 20.26 -8.90
C PRO A 78 -8.95 20.47 -10.42
N SER A 79 -10.07 21.01 -10.89
CA SER A 79 -10.15 21.55 -12.25
C SER A 79 -9.15 22.71 -12.36
N PRO A 80 -8.34 22.79 -13.43
CA PRO A 80 -7.58 24.00 -13.71
C PRO A 80 -8.59 25.10 -14.08
N SER A 81 -8.95 25.91 -13.09
CA SER A 81 -9.71 27.14 -13.27
C SER A 81 -8.72 28.25 -13.67
N SER A 82 -8.47 28.35 -14.97
CA SER A 82 -7.99 29.58 -15.59
C SER A 82 -8.41 29.61 -17.05
N PRO A 83 -9.32 30.50 -17.47
CA PRO A 83 -9.59 30.73 -18.88
C PRO A 83 -8.44 31.55 -19.46
N SER A 84 -7.64 30.95 -20.34
CA SER A 84 -6.80 31.69 -21.28
C SER A 84 -7.34 31.45 -22.69
N PRO A 85 -7.64 32.50 -23.46
CA PRO A 85 -8.16 32.34 -24.81
C PRO A 85 -7.02 32.04 -25.80
N GLU A 86 -7.33 31.14 -26.74
CA GLU A 86 -6.70 30.96 -28.06
C GLU A 86 -5.47 30.04 -28.20
N ALA A 87 -5.73 28.78 -28.55
CA ALA A 87 -5.06 28.08 -29.66
C ALA A 87 -5.92 26.89 -30.14
N PRO A 88 -6.18 26.73 -31.46
CA PRO A 88 -6.94 25.60 -32.00
C PRO A 88 -6.01 24.46 -32.43
N THR A 89 -6.29 23.22 -32.01
CA THR A 89 -6.45 22.00 -32.83
C THR A 89 -6.39 20.73 -31.99
N ASP A 90 -7.46 19.94 -32.12
CA ASP A 90 -7.49 18.48 -32.19
C ASP A 90 -6.78 17.67 -31.09
N THR A 91 -7.46 17.53 -29.96
CA THR A 91 -7.53 16.22 -29.30
C THR A 91 -8.81 16.15 -28.48
N HIS A 92 -9.76 15.29 -28.89
CA HIS A 92 -10.88 14.88 -28.06
C HIS A 92 -10.33 14.18 -26.81
N HIS A 93 -9.90 14.93 -25.80
CA HIS A 93 -9.64 14.39 -24.46
C HIS A 93 -10.98 14.29 -23.75
N ASN A 94 -11.77 13.30 -24.17
CA ASN A 94 -12.95 12.90 -23.40
C ASN A 94 -12.42 12.43 -22.03
N PRO A 95 -12.90 12.98 -20.90
CA PRO A 95 -12.49 12.51 -19.59
C PRO A 95 -12.70 10.99 -19.52
N PRO A 96 -11.78 10.23 -18.88
CA PRO A 96 -11.86 8.78 -18.87
C PRO A 96 -13.22 8.34 -18.32
N GLY A 97 -13.96 7.57 -19.12
CA GLY A 97 -15.27 7.07 -18.72
C GLY A 97 -15.17 6.16 -17.47
N PRO A 98 -16.30 5.88 -16.79
CA PRO A 98 -16.32 5.09 -15.55
C PRO A 98 -15.61 3.72 -15.67
N SER A 99 -15.76 3.06 -16.82
CA SER A 99 -15.12 1.78 -17.12
C SER A 99 -13.60 1.89 -17.22
N GLU A 100 -13.09 3.01 -17.74
CA GLU A 100 -11.65 3.26 -17.87
C GLU A 100 -11.02 3.51 -16.49
N ILE A 101 -11.66 4.32 -15.65
CA ILE A 101 -11.24 4.54 -14.25
C ILE A 101 -11.17 3.20 -13.51
N HIS A 102 -12.18 2.34 -13.66
CA HIS A 102 -12.17 1.03 -13.04
C HIS A 102 -10.97 0.18 -13.50
N ARG A 103 -10.66 0.19 -14.80
CA ARG A 103 -9.51 -0.52 -15.37
C ARG A 103 -8.18 0.01 -14.83
N ILE A 104 -8.02 1.33 -14.77
CA ILE A 104 -6.82 1.99 -14.22
C ILE A 104 -6.60 1.58 -12.76
N ILE A 105 -7.64 1.67 -11.94
CA ILE A 105 -7.57 1.29 -10.52
C ILE A 105 -7.19 -0.18 -10.37
N LYS A 106 -7.87 -1.08 -11.08
CA LYS A 106 -7.61 -2.52 -11.02
C LYS A 106 -6.17 -2.84 -11.43
N THR A 107 -5.68 -2.20 -12.50
CA THR A 107 -4.32 -2.38 -12.99
C THR A 107 -3.30 -1.88 -11.98
N SER A 108 -3.52 -0.70 -11.40
CA SER A 108 -2.63 -0.10 -10.41
C SER A 108 -2.53 -0.93 -9.12
N ILE A 109 -3.65 -1.49 -8.65
CA ILE A 109 -3.64 -2.42 -7.51
C ILE A 109 -2.88 -3.70 -7.88
N HIS A 110 -3.17 -4.29 -9.05
CA HIS A 110 -2.52 -5.51 -9.49
C HIS A 110 -1.00 -5.34 -9.64
N THR A 111 -0.52 -4.19 -10.11
CA THR A 111 0.92 -3.90 -10.20
C THR A 111 1.55 -3.60 -8.85
N ALA A 112 0.79 -3.11 -7.86
CA ALA A 112 1.29 -2.80 -6.52
C ALA A 112 1.41 -4.05 -5.63
N LEU A 113 0.49 -5.01 -5.73
CA LEU A 113 0.42 -6.19 -4.85
C LEU A 113 1.71 -7.04 -4.78
N PRO A 114 2.46 -7.29 -5.88
CA PRO A 114 3.71 -8.06 -5.83
C PRO A 114 4.82 -7.44 -4.98
N HIS A 115 4.66 -6.18 -4.55
CA HIS A 115 5.63 -5.44 -3.74
C HIS A 115 5.33 -5.47 -2.25
N ILE A 116 4.45 -6.38 -1.83
CA ILE A 116 4.11 -6.65 -0.43
C ILE A 116 4.63 -8.04 -0.09
N HIS A 117 5.64 -8.09 0.77
CA HIS A 117 6.30 -9.32 1.18
C HIS A 117 5.79 -9.72 2.57
N ILE A 118 4.96 -10.75 2.63
CA ILE A 118 4.35 -11.22 3.88
C ILE A 118 5.05 -12.49 4.34
N PHE A 119 5.58 -12.45 5.56
CA PHE A 119 6.15 -13.59 6.26
C PHE A 119 5.31 -13.89 7.50
N ARG A 120 5.22 -15.18 7.88
CA ARG A 120 4.38 -15.63 8.99
C ARG A 120 5.16 -16.49 9.99
N PRO A 121 6.21 -15.96 10.62
CA PRO A 121 6.94 -16.70 11.64
C PRO A 121 5.99 -17.03 12.82
N GLN A 122 6.05 -18.27 13.32
CA GLN A 122 5.12 -18.77 14.37
C GLN A 122 5.77 -18.86 15.77
N SER A 123 7.00 -18.38 15.90
CA SER A 123 7.77 -18.44 17.16
C SER A 123 8.94 -17.47 17.11
N TRP A 124 9.48 -17.10 18.27
CA TRP A 124 10.65 -16.22 18.34
C TRP A 124 11.86 -16.72 17.51
N PRO A 125 12.25 -18.02 17.56
CA PRO A 125 13.32 -18.53 16.69
C PRO A 125 12.99 -18.41 15.20
N SER A 126 11.72 -18.64 14.81
CA SER A 126 11.30 -18.50 13.41
C SER A 126 11.32 -17.03 12.94
N LEU A 127 10.97 -16.09 13.82
CA LEU A 127 11.08 -14.66 13.55
C LEU A 127 12.53 -14.25 13.32
N LEU A 128 13.44 -14.65 14.22
CA LEU A 128 14.87 -14.38 14.07
C LEU A 128 15.44 -14.99 12.79
N ALA A 129 15.11 -16.25 12.48
CA ALA A 129 15.52 -16.89 11.23
C ALA A 129 14.97 -16.17 9.99
N THR A 130 13.73 -15.66 10.07
CA THR A 130 13.13 -14.86 8.99
C THR A 130 13.91 -13.57 8.77
N LEU A 131 14.21 -12.83 9.85
CA LEU A 131 14.99 -11.60 9.80
C LEU A 131 16.41 -11.84 9.28
N ASP A 132 17.06 -12.92 9.71
CA ASP A 132 18.40 -13.32 9.25
C ASP A 132 18.43 -13.66 7.75
N SER A 133 17.36 -14.30 7.25
CA SER A 133 17.23 -14.62 5.82
C SER A 133 16.83 -13.44 4.93
N LEU A 134 16.36 -12.35 5.54
CA LEU A 134 15.72 -11.24 4.82
C LEU A 134 16.66 -10.56 3.82
N PRO A 135 17.95 -10.28 4.14
CA PRO A 135 18.88 -9.73 3.16
C PRO A 135 19.03 -10.65 1.93
N ALA A 136 19.20 -11.97 2.14
CA ALA A 136 19.33 -12.92 1.04
C ALA A 136 18.06 -12.98 0.18
N TYR A 137 16.87 -12.84 0.78
CA TYR A 137 15.62 -12.72 0.06
C TYR A 137 15.54 -11.43 -0.76
N LEU A 138 15.84 -10.28 -0.14
CA LEU A 138 15.69 -8.93 -0.72
C LEU A 138 16.68 -8.64 -1.85
N PHE A 139 17.85 -9.27 -1.82
CA PHE A 139 18.89 -9.11 -2.85
C PHE A 139 18.84 -10.19 -3.94
N ASP A 140 17.88 -11.12 -3.92
CA ASP A 140 17.69 -12.13 -4.97
C ASP A 140 16.52 -11.75 -5.89
N SER A 141 16.83 -11.16 -7.03
CA SER A 141 15.86 -10.75 -8.06
C SER A 141 15.03 -11.88 -8.66
N ARG A 142 15.39 -13.14 -8.41
CA ARG A 142 14.62 -14.31 -8.84
C ARG A 142 13.50 -14.64 -7.87
N ARG A 143 13.55 -14.13 -6.62
CA ARG A 143 12.58 -14.43 -5.57
C ARG A 143 11.41 -13.46 -5.53
N HIS A 144 11.59 -12.24 -6.05
CA HIS A 144 10.54 -11.22 -6.06
C HIS A 144 10.81 -10.13 -7.11
N ARG A 145 9.81 -9.30 -7.37
CA ARG A 145 9.85 -8.24 -8.40
C ARG A 145 10.13 -6.84 -7.85
N SER A 146 10.63 -6.72 -6.62
CA SER A 146 10.77 -5.44 -5.92
C SER A 146 12.20 -4.93 -5.84
N THR A 147 13.15 -5.54 -6.56
CA THR A 147 14.58 -5.21 -6.44
C THR A 147 14.93 -3.80 -6.90
N ASP A 148 14.09 -3.19 -7.72
CA ASP A 148 14.17 -1.80 -8.19
C ASP A 148 13.46 -0.81 -7.25
N ARG A 149 12.86 -1.30 -6.14
CA ARG A 149 12.10 -0.50 -5.19
C ARG A 149 12.78 -0.47 -3.84
N ARG A 150 12.82 0.73 -3.24
CA ARG A 150 13.20 0.86 -1.84
C ARG A 150 12.20 0.15 -0.93
N ILE A 151 12.67 -0.40 0.18
CA ILE A 151 11.79 -0.85 1.27
C ILE A 151 11.31 0.38 2.04
N HIS A 152 10.00 0.61 2.05
CA HIS A 152 9.39 1.75 2.74
C HIS A 152 9.18 1.47 4.23
N ALA A 153 8.77 0.25 4.56
CA ALA A 153 8.48 -0.17 5.91
C ALA A 153 8.73 -1.68 6.09
N LEU A 154 9.18 -2.03 7.29
CA LEU A 154 9.12 -3.36 7.87
C LEU A 154 8.13 -3.28 9.03
N ILE A 155 7.04 -4.03 8.93
CA ILE A 155 5.93 -3.99 9.90
C ILE A 155 5.91 -5.35 10.60
N ILE A 156 5.84 -5.32 11.93
CA ILE A 156 5.69 -6.52 12.76
C ILE A 156 4.34 -6.40 13.46
N GLU A 157 3.39 -7.24 13.06
CA GLU A 157 2.08 -7.35 13.70
C GLU A 157 2.16 -8.27 14.91
N ASP A 158 1.35 -7.99 15.93
CA ASP A 158 1.13 -8.85 17.09
C ASP A 158 2.44 -9.40 17.70
N VAL A 159 3.39 -8.50 18.03
CA VAL A 159 4.69 -8.88 18.63
C VAL A 159 4.54 -9.73 19.90
N ASP A 160 3.46 -9.54 20.65
CA ASP A 160 3.15 -10.32 21.85
C ASP A 160 2.75 -11.78 21.55
N ALA A 161 2.61 -12.17 20.28
CA ALA A 161 2.27 -13.53 19.87
C ALA A 161 3.47 -14.50 19.86
N PHE A 162 4.69 -14.02 20.13
CA PHE A 162 5.93 -14.82 20.07
C PHE A 162 6.35 -15.44 21.40
#